data_AF-A0A947EZ88-F1
#
_entry.id   AF-A0A947EZ88-F1
#
_cell.length_a   1.000
_cell.length_b   1.000
_cell.length_c   1.000
_cell.angle_alpha   90.00
_cell.angle_beta   90.00
_cell.angle_gamma   90.00
#
_symmetry.space_group_name_H-M   'P 1'
#
loop_
_entity.id
_entity.type
_entity.pdbx_description
1 polymer ?
#
loop_
_entity_poly.entity_id
_entity_poly.type
_entity_poly.pdbx_seq_one_letter_code
_entity_poly.pdbx_strand_id
1 'polypeptide(L)' 'MTVAIAAGVLLIDKPVGKTSFAMVRAVRDILNIKKVGHAGTLDPFASGYWSSA' A
#
# COMPACT_ATOMS: atom_id res chain seq x y z
N MET A 1 -1.02 -25.08 -4.44
CA MET A 1 -2.40 -24.57 -4.40
C MET A 1 -2.29 -23.05 -4.30
N THR A 2 -2.49 -22.33 -5.41
CA THR A 2 -2.33 -20.87 -5.46
C THR A 2 -3.69 -20.24 -5.17
N VAL A 3 -3.77 -19.43 -4.11
CA VAL A 3 -4.98 -18.65 -3.81
C VAL A 3 -4.93 -17.38 -4.64
N ALA A 4 -5.92 -17.20 -5.51
CA ALA A 4 -6.10 -15.95 -6.24
C ALA A 4 -6.77 -14.92 -5.32
N ILE A 5 -6.10 -13.81 -5.06
CA ILE A 5 -6.67 -12.70 -4.30
C ILE A 5 -7.52 -11.87 -5.27
N ALA A 6 -8.84 -11.89 -5.09
CA ALA A 6 -9.77 -11.13 -5.92
C ALA A 6 -9.82 -9.63 -5.53
N ALA A 7 -9.78 -9.34 -4.23
CA ALA A 7 -9.68 -8.01 -3.63
C ALA A 7 -9.30 -8.15 -2.14
N GLY A 8 -8.64 -7.15 -1.56
CA GLY A 8 -8.26 -7.15 -0.16
C GLY A 8 -7.74 -5.79 0.29
N VAL A 9 -7.73 -5.54 1.60
CA VAL A 9 -7.19 -4.32 2.19
C VAL A 9 -5.90 -4.68 2.91
N LEU A 10 -4.81 -3.98 2.61
CA LEU A 10 -3.55 -4.13 3.30
C LEU A 10 -3.31 -2.92 4.20
N LEU A 11 -3.25 -3.16 5.51
CA LEU A 11 -2.81 -2.19 6.50
C LEU A 11 -1.28 -2.19 6.52
N ILE A 12 -0.70 -1.08 6.09
CA ILE A 12 0.75 -0.90 6.01
C ILE A 12 1.13 0.17 7.01
N ASP A 13 2.08 -0.15 7.88
CA ASP A 13 2.74 0.87 8.68
C ASP A 13 3.72 1.64 7.79
N LYS A 14 3.42 2.91 7.54
CA LYS A 14 4.21 3.74 6.63
C LYS A 14 5.42 4.32 7.38
N PRO A 15 6.66 3.97 7.01
CA PRO A 15 7.84 4.64 7.56
C PRO A 15 7.89 6.12 7.18
N VAL A 16 8.40 6.93 8.10
CA VAL A 16 8.60 8.37 7.93
C VAL A 16 9.53 8.65 6.75
N GLY A 17 9.25 9.72 5.99
CA GLY A 17 10.08 10.14 4.86
C GLY A 17 9.76 9.44 3.53
N LYS A 18 8.85 8.45 3.54
CA LYS A 18 8.32 7.86 2.31
C LYS A 18 6.98 8.50 1.96
N THR A 19 6.82 8.85 0.69
CA THR A 19 5.54 9.33 0.17
C THR A 19 4.55 8.18 0.10
N SER A 20 3.27 8.54 0.03
CA SER A 20 2.22 7.57 -0.18
C SER A 20 2.50 6.76 -1.48
N PHE A 21 2.70 7.44 -2.59
CA PHE A 21 2.96 6.79 -3.88
C PHE A 21 4.14 5.80 -3.88
N ALA A 22 5.18 6.06 -3.09
CA ALA A 22 6.32 5.15 -2.95
C ALA A 22 5.93 3.79 -2.32
N MET A 23 5.00 3.77 -1.36
CA MET A 23 4.52 2.51 -0.79
C MET A 23 3.63 1.74 -1.76
N VAL A 24 2.74 2.44 -2.48
CA VAL A 24 1.89 1.79 -3.49
C VAL A 24 2.74 1.06 -4.52
N ARG A 25 3.86 1.67 -4.96
CA ARG A 25 4.80 1.02 -5.87
C ARG A 25 5.47 -0.20 -5.24
N ALA A 26 5.95 -0.09 -3.99
CA ALA A 26 6.55 -1.22 -3.29
C ALA A 26 5.57 -2.41 -3.13
N VAL A 27 4.32 -2.16 -2.76
CA VAL A 27 3.27 -3.18 -2.64
C VAL A 27 2.99 -3.85 -3.98
N ARG A 28 2.94 -3.05 -5.05
CA ARG A 28 2.77 -3.53 -6.42
C ARG A 28 3.85 -4.52 -6.81
N ASP A 29 5.10 -4.19 -6.49
CA ASP A 29 6.27 -4.99 -6.83
C ASP A 29 6.34 -6.27 -5.98
N ILE A 30 6.05 -6.19 -4.67
CA ILE A 30 6.08 -7.34 -3.75
C ILE A 30 4.97 -8.34 -4.06
N LEU A 31 3.75 -7.86 -4.33
CA LEU A 31 2.58 -8.72 -4.54
C LEU A 31 2.31 -9.01 -6.04
N ASN A 32 3.08 -8.41 -6.95
CA ASN A 32 2.94 -8.54 -8.40
C ASN A 32 1.51 -8.26 -8.93
N ILE A 33 0.84 -7.25 -8.35
CA ILE A 33 -0.56 -6.89 -8.67
C ILE A 33 -0.57 -5.69 -9.61
N LYS A 34 -1.43 -5.64 -10.63
CA LYS A 34 -1.48 -4.48 -11.56
C LYS A 34 -2.25 -3.28 -11.03
N LYS A 35 -3.23 -3.48 -10.16
CA LYS A 35 -4.15 -2.44 -9.67
C LYS A 35 -4.09 -2.41 -8.15
N VAL A 36 -3.58 -1.30 -7.61
CA VAL A 36 -3.48 -1.02 -6.17
C VAL A 36 -3.83 0.46 -6.00
N GLY A 37 -4.79 0.75 -5.13
CA GLY A 37 -5.19 2.08 -4.71
C GLY A 37 -4.85 2.34 -3.25
N HIS A 38 -5.17 3.54 -2.78
CA HIS A 38 -5.04 3.89 -1.37
C HIS A 38 -6.27 4.67 -0.90
N ALA A 39 -6.71 4.44 0.33
CA ALA A 39 -7.96 5.03 0.83
C ALA A 39 -7.80 6.49 1.32
N GLY A 40 -6.79 7.21 0.84
CA GLY A 40 -6.42 8.57 1.28
C GLY A 40 -4.90 8.78 1.28
N THR A 41 -4.43 10.00 1.02
CA THR A 41 -3.00 10.35 1.02
C THR A 41 -2.57 10.71 2.43
N LEU A 42 -1.57 10.02 2.98
CA LEU A 42 -0.86 10.46 4.18
C LEU A 42 0.34 11.32 3.77
N ASP A 43 0.50 12.48 4.40
CA ASP A 43 1.60 13.41 4.16
C ASP A 43 2.97 12.72 4.34
N PRO A 44 4.01 13.13 3.59
CA PRO A 44 5.35 12.53 3.69
C PRO A 44 5.94 12.53 5.11
N PHE A 45 5.56 13.53 5.92
CA PHE A 45 5.99 13.70 7.31
C PHE A 45 5.11 12.99 8.34
N ALA A 46 3.97 12.42 7.93
CA ALA A 46 3.10 11.65 8.82
C ALA A 46 3.63 10.21 8.98
N SER A 47 3.67 9.74 10.23
CA SER A 47 3.81 8.33 10.63
C SER A 47 2.43 7.75 11.02
N GLY A 48 2.24 6.44 10.87
CA GLY A 48 1.03 5.73 11.33
C GLY A 48 0.36 4.83 10.29
N TYR A 49 -0.75 4.21 10.70
CA TYR A 49 -1.50 3.24 9.91
C TYR A 49 -2.07 3.82 8.62
N TRP A 50 -1.76 3.17 7.51
CA TRP A 50 -2.29 3.49 6.20
C TRP A 50 -2.97 2.27 5.55
N SER A 51 -4.19 2.44 5.03
CA SER A 51 -4.88 1.41 4.26
C SER A 51 -4.71 1.60 2.74
N SER A 52 -4.25 0.52 2.10
CA SER A 52 -4.29 0.33 0.65
C SER A 52 -5.43 -0.62 0.27
N ALA A 53 -6.11 -0.35 -0.84
CA ALA A 53 -7.31 -1.06 -1.32
C ALA A 53 -7.15 -1.53 -2.76
#